data_AF-A0A832ZYH2-F1
#
_entry.id   AF-A0A832ZYH2-F1
#
_cell.length_a   1.000
_cell.length_b   1.000
_cell.length_c   1.000
_cell.angle_alpha   90.00
_cell.angle_beta   90.00
_cell.angle_gamma   90.00
#
_symmetry.space_group_name_H-M   'P 1'
#
loop_
_entity.id
_entity.type
_entity.pdbx_description
1 polymer ?
#
loop_
_entity_poly.entity_id
_entity_poly.type
_entity_poly.pdbx_seq_one_letter_code
_entity_poly.pdbx_strand_id
1 'polypeptide(L)'
;MFSKRGQISIDAVLAISFILLVSAILTYNVLHTIENIRNTELVERGYSILDIFENYALVAYSKDVTLSKTFEPIGNRGYTIRFSNKEIVVNGETTVIFKREYDGNITYVHVTSSNLNILPETLPPNIVTISFGDFYVSKNISVRIR
;
A
#
# COMPACT_ATOMS: atom_id res chain seq x y z
N MET A 1 59.10 -4.65 37.83
CA MET A 1 58.58 -5.68 36.91
C MET A 1 57.49 -5.02 36.06
N PHE A 2 57.87 -4.44 34.91
CA PHE A 2 56.97 -3.61 34.11
C PHE A 2 56.01 -4.49 33.29
N SER A 3 54.71 -4.35 33.57
CA SER A 3 53.62 -5.01 32.86
C SER A 3 53.68 -4.66 31.37
N LYS A 4 54.00 -5.64 30.51
CA LYS A 4 53.81 -5.51 29.05
C LYS A 4 52.32 -5.36 28.78
N ARG A 5 51.83 -4.13 28.66
CA ARG A 5 50.48 -3.85 28.18
C ARG A 5 50.42 -4.32 26.72
N GLY A 6 49.45 -5.17 26.40
CA GLY A 6 49.31 -5.81 25.09
C GLY A 6 49.24 -4.78 23.97
N GLN A 7 50.34 -4.65 23.23
CA GLN A 7 50.42 -3.77 22.07
C GLN A 7 49.73 -4.49 20.90
N ILE A 8 48.58 -3.96 20.48
CA ILE A 8 47.90 -4.42 19.26
C ILE A 8 48.81 -4.02 18.09
N SER A 9 49.17 -4.98 17.23
CA SER A 9 49.96 -4.69 16.03
C SER A 9 49.14 -3.84 15.06
N ILE A 10 49.81 -2.99 14.29
CA ILE A 10 49.13 -2.15 13.28
C ILE A 10 48.37 -3.01 12.26
N ASP A 11 48.89 -4.20 11.94
CA ASP A 11 48.25 -5.18 11.07
C ASP A 11 46.91 -5.67 11.65
N ALA A 12 46.83 -5.89 12.97
CA ALA A 12 45.59 -6.27 13.61
C ALA A 12 44.56 -5.12 13.60
N VAL A 13 45.00 -3.88 13.80
CA VAL A 13 44.13 -2.70 13.67
C VAL A 13 43.62 -2.55 12.23
N LEU A 14 44.48 -2.74 11.24
CA LEU A 14 44.14 -2.65 9.83
C LEU A 14 43.16 -3.76 9.43
N ALA A 15 43.40 -4.99 9.88
CA ALA A 15 42.52 -6.14 9.61
C ALA A 15 41.13 -5.94 10.22
N ILE A 16 41.05 -5.48 11.48
CA ILE A 16 39.76 -5.19 12.13
C ILE A 16 39.03 -4.06 11.39
N SER A 17 39.73 -3.00 11.00
CA SER A 17 39.15 -1.88 10.25
C SER A 17 38.61 -2.34 8.89
N PHE A 18 39.34 -3.22 8.21
CA PHE A 18 38.91 -3.79 6.93
C PHE A 18 37.69 -4.69 7.09
N ILE A 19 37.65 -5.55 8.12
CA ILE A 19 36.48 -6.38 8.43
C ILE A 19 35.27 -5.50 8.72
N LEU A 20 35.42 -4.45 9.54
CA LEU A 20 34.32 -3.52 9.84
C LEU A 20 33.81 -2.81 8.58
N LEU A 21 34.71 -2.39 7.68
CA LEU A 21 34.33 -1.78 6.41
C LEU A 21 33.53 -2.74 5.52
N VAL A 22 34.02 -3.97 5.35
CA VAL A 22 33.35 -4.99 4.55
C VAL A 22 31.99 -5.34 5.16
N SER A 23 31.92 -5.53 6.47
CA SER A 23 30.66 -5.78 7.18
C SER A 23 29.68 -4.62 7.00
N ALA A 24 30.12 -3.37 7.12
CA ALA A 24 29.25 -2.21 6.92
C ALA A 24 28.66 -2.16 5.50
N ILE A 25 29.48 -2.42 4.47
CA ILE A 25 29.03 -2.47 3.08
C ILE A 25 28.00 -3.59 2.87
N LEU A 26 28.28 -4.79 3.41
CA LEU A 26 27.36 -5.92 3.30
C LEU A 26 26.03 -5.63 4.01
N THR A 27 26.08 -5.11 5.24
CA THR A 27 24.88 -4.75 6.00
C THR A 27 24.05 -3.70 5.27
N TYR A 28 24.69 -2.65 4.73
CA TYR A 28 24.00 -1.63 3.94
C TYR A 28 23.25 -2.22 2.74
N ASN A 29 23.93 -3.06 1.95
CA ASN A 29 23.33 -3.67 0.76
C ASN A 29 22.17 -4.63 1.11
N VAL A 30 22.31 -5.40 2.19
CA VAL A 30 21.26 -6.32 2.65
C VAL A 30 20.04 -5.55 3.13
N LEU A 31 20.23 -4.53 3.98
CA LEU A 31 19.12 -3.70 4.47
C LEU A 31 18.38 -3.02 3.32
N HIS A 32 19.11 -2.42 2.39
CA HIS A 32 18.49 -1.73 1.26
C HIS A 32 17.74 -2.68 0.32
N THR A 33 18.27 -3.90 0.11
CA THR A 33 17.56 -4.95 -0.63
C THR A 33 16.27 -5.37 0.06
N ILE A 34 16.29 -5.54 1.39
CA ILE A 34 15.09 -5.89 2.18
C ILE A 34 14.04 -4.79 2.08
N GLU A 35 14.44 -3.52 2.18
CA GLU A 35 13.51 -2.38 2.04
C GLU A 35 12.85 -2.36 0.66
N ASN A 36 13.63 -2.58 -0.41
CA ASN A 36 13.10 -2.64 -1.77
C ASN A 36 12.13 -3.80 -1.97
N ILE A 37 12.45 -5.00 -1.47
CA ILE A 37 11.54 -6.15 -1.52
C ILE A 37 10.22 -5.84 -0.81
N ARG A 38 10.28 -5.25 0.39
CA ARG A 38 9.08 -4.87 1.15
C ARG A 38 8.23 -3.85 0.38
N ASN A 39 8.85 -2.86 -0.24
CA ASN A 39 8.13 -1.85 -1.02
C ASN A 39 7.47 -2.47 -2.27
N THR A 40 8.18 -3.36 -2.97
CA THR A 40 7.61 -4.13 -4.10
C THR A 40 6.42 -4.97 -3.66
N GLU A 41 6.52 -5.68 -2.53
CA GLU A 41 5.41 -6.46 -1.98
C GLU A 41 4.18 -5.59 -1.70
N LEU A 42 4.37 -4.41 -1.11
CA LEU A 42 3.25 -3.48 -0.84
C LEU A 42 2.61 -2.96 -2.12
N VAL A 43 3.40 -2.69 -3.16
CA VAL A 43 2.89 -2.29 -4.48
C VAL A 43 2.06 -3.42 -5.10
N GLU A 44 2.55 -4.66 -5.09
CA GLU A 44 1.82 -5.83 -5.61
C GLU A 44 0.51 -6.08 -4.85
N ARG A 45 0.53 -5.97 -3.53
CA ARG A 45 -0.67 -6.07 -2.71
C ARG A 45 -1.64 -4.92 -2.98
N GLY A 46 -1.15 -3.70 -3.18
CA GLY A 46 -1.96 -2.55 -3.58
C GLY A 46 -2.69 -2.77 -4.90
N TYR A 47 -2.01 -3.31 -5.92
CA TYR A 47 -2.65 -3.70 -7.19
C TYR A 47 -3.66 -4.84 -7.00
N SER A 48 -3.34 -5.84 -6.16
CA SER A 48 -4.27 -6.93 -5.85
C SER A 48 -5.57 -6.42 -5.19
N ILE A 49 -5.46 -5.44 -4.29
CA ILE A 49 -6.61 -4.77 -3.67
C ILE A 49 -7.43 -4.02 -4.73
N LEU A 50 -6.78 -3.30 -5.64
CA LEU A 50 -7.44 -2.60 -6.74
C LEU A 50 -8.19 -3.56 -7.67
N ASP A 51 -7.60 -4.72 -7.97
CA ASP A 51 -8.24 -5.75 -8.80
C ASP A 51 -9.48 -6.32 -8.10
N ILE A 52 -9.40 -6.59 -6.80
CA ILE A 52 -10.56 -7.03 -6.01
C ILE A 52 -11.64 -5.95 -6.01
N PHE A 53 -11.26 -4.69 -5.76
CA PHE A 53 -12.20 -3.57 -5.75
C PHE A 53 -12.92 -3.41 -7.10
N GLU A 54 -12.16 -3.43 -8.20
CA GLU A 54 -12.72 -3.35 -9.55
C GLU A 54 -13.65 -4.52 -9.85
N ASN A 55 -13.26 -5.75 -9.48
CA ASN A 55 -14.09 -6.93 -9.72
C ASN A 55 -15.43 -6.85 -8.99
N TYR A 56 -15.45 -6.41 -7.72
CA TYR A 56 -16.69 -6.23 -6.97
C TYR A 56 -17.56 -5.13 -7.58
N ALA A 57 -16.95 -4.01 -7.99
CA ALA A 57 -17.66 -2.95 -8.69
C ALA A 57 -18.25 -3.43 -10.03
N LEU A 58 -17.48 -4.18 -10.82
CA LEU A 58 -17.92 -4.77 -12.09
C LEU A 58 -19.09 -5.72 -11.93
N VAL A 59 -19.04 -6.61 -10.94
CA VAL A 59 -20.14 -7.57 -10.70
C VAL A 59 -21.38 -6.84 -10.22
N ALA A 60 -21.26 -5.88 -9.29
CA ALA A 60 -22.38 -5.05 -8.85
C ALA A 60 -23.02 -4.30 -10.01
N TYR A 61 -22.21 -3.69 -10.88
CA TYR A 61 -22.65 -2.98 -12.08
C TYR A 61 -23.36 -3.91 -13.09
N SER A 62 -22.77 -5.07 -13.37
CA SER A 62 -23.20 -5.97 -14.45
C SER A 62 -24.45 -6.76 -14.08
N LYS A 63 -24.55 -7.21 -12.82
CA LYS A 63 -25.64 -8.07 -12.34
C LYS A 63 -26.72 -7.30 -11.58
N ASP A 64 -26.54 -6.00 -11.36
CA ASP A 64 -27.46 -5.16 -10.58
C ASP A 64 -27.73 -5.74 -9.18
N VAL A 65 -26.65 -6.10 -8.49
CA VAL A 65 -26.68 -6.67 -7.14
C VAL A 65 -25.91 -5.78 -6.17
N THR A 66 -26.36 -5.74 -4.92
CA THR A 66 -25.59 -5.12 -3.84
C THR A 66 -24.60 -6.14 -3.30
N LEU A 67 -23.32 -5.82 -3.32
CA LEU A 67 -22.24 -6.65 -2.79
C LEU A 67 -21.54 -5.94 -1.65
N SER A 68 -21.01 -6.71 -0.70
CA SER A 68 -20.16 -6.20 0.36
C SER A 68 -18.84 -6.95 0.37
N LYS A 69 -17.73 -6.23 0.55
CA LYS A 69 -16.40 -6.81 0.77
C LYS A 69 -15.76 -6.16 1.98
N THR A 70 -15.28 -6.99 2.91
CA THR A 70 -14.42 -6.52 3.99
C THR A 70 -12.97 -6.46 3.50
N PHE A 71 -12.38 -5.29 3.67
CA PHE A 71 -10.98 -5.00 3.44
C PHE A 71 -10.25 -4.91 4.78
N GLU A 72 -9.04 -5.44 4.82
CA GLU A 72 -8.21 -5.51 6.01
C GLU A 72 -6.86 -4.82 5.74
N PRO A 73 -6.19 -4.29 6.78
CA PRO A 73 -4.85 -3.75 6.65
C PRO A 73 -3.84 -4.83 6.21
N ILE A 74 -2.73 -4.39 5.62
CA ILE A 74 -1.65 -5.29 5.22
C ILE A 74 -0.71 -5.47 6.41
N GLY A 75 -0.90 -6.54 7.18
CA GLY A 75 -0.20 -6.73 8.45
C GLY A 75 -0.50 -5.56 9.40
N ASN A 76 0.54 -4.83 9.80
CA ASN A 76 0.38 -3.65 10.66
C ASN A 76 0.25 -2.33 9.89
N ARG A 77 0.14 -2.37 8.56
CA ARG A 77 0.09 -1.16 7.71
C ARG A 77 -1.31 -0.95 7.15
N GLY A 78 -1.96 0.13 7.59
CA GLY A 78 -3.21 0.61 7.00
C GLY A 78 -2.99 1.27 5.63
N TYR A 79 -4.08 1.42 4.88
CA TYR A 79 -4.08 2.11 3.59
C TYR A 79 -5.39 2.87 3.39
N THR A 80 -5.40 3.77 2.41
CA THR A 80 -6.57 4.57 2.07
C THR A 80 -6.98 4.30 0.63
N ILE A 81 -8.24 3.93 0.44
CA ILE A 81 -8.87 3.79 -0.89
C ILE A 81 -9.49 5.12 -1.26
N ARG A 82 -9.02 5.76 -2.32
CA ARG A 82 -9.54 7.04 -2.82
C ARG A 82 -10.18 6.88 -4.19
N PHE A 83 -11.37 7.45 -4.36
CA PHE A 83 -12.13 7.43 -5.61
C PHE A 83 -13.11 8.60 -5.65
N SER A 84 -13.35 9.17 -6.83
CA SER A 84 -14.16 10.39 -6.96
C SER A 84 -13.76 11.43 -5.90
N ASN A 85 -14.71 12.00 -5.16
CA ASN A 85 -14.47 12.89 -4.02
C ASN A 85 -14.53 12.17 -2.67
N LYS A 86 -14.28 10.86 -2.63
CA LYS A 86 -14.41 10.03 -1.43
C LYS A 86 -13.12 9.29 -1.12
N GLU A 87 -12.92 9.03 0.17
CA GLU A 87 -11.88 8.13 0.63
C GLU A 87 -12.39 7.19 1.72
N ILE A 88 -11.76 6.02 1.83
CA ILE A 88 -12.04 5.02 2.86
C ILE A 88 -10.71 4.63 3.47
N VAL A 89 -10.54 4.90 4.77
CA VAL A 89 -9.33 4.58 5.52
C VAL A 89 -9.44 3.19 6.14
N VAL A 90 -8.59 2.26 5.71
CA VAL A 90 -8.55 0.86 6.13
C VAL A 90 -7.41 0.66 7.13
N ASN A 91 -7.66 0.99 8.39
CA ASN A 91 -6.74 0.72 9.51
C ASN A 91 -7.10 -0.55 10.30
N GLY A 92 -8.27 -1.11 10.01
CA GLY A 92 -8.80 -2.37 10.55
C GLY A 92 -9.83 -2.94 9.58
N GLU A 93 -10.55 -3.99 9.98
CA GLU A 93 -11.62 -4.58 9.16
C GLU A 93 -12.65 -3.51 8.76
N THR A 94 -12.73 -3.24 7.46
CA THR A 94 -13.56 -2.20 6.88
C THR A 94 -14.45 -2.80 5.81
N THR A 95 -15.75 -2.84 6.07
CA THR A 95 -16.72 -3.31 5.07
C THR A 95 -17.07 -2.20 4.10
N VAL A 96 -16.88 -2.49 2.82
CA VAL A 96 -17.22 -1.62 1.69
C VAL A 96 -18.37 -2.25 0.92
N ILE A 97 -19.40 -1.46 0.65
CA ILE A 97 -20.61 -1.87 -0.05
C ILE A 97 -20.61 -1.25 -1.44
N PHE A 98 -20.88 -2.09 -2.43
CA PHE A 98 -20.94 -1.76 -3.84
C PHE A 98 -22.38 -1.95 -4.30
N LYS A 99 -22.99 -0.90 -4.83
CA LYS A 99 -24.36 -0.95 -5.33
C LYS A 99 -24.42 -0.23 -6.67
N ARG A 100 -25.07 -0.83 -7.66
CA ARG A 100 -25.38 -0.14 -8.90
C ARG A 100 -26.43 0.94 -8.63
N GLU A 101 -26.17 2.14 -9.11
CA GLU A 101 -27.11 3.25 -9.07
C GLU A 101 -27.20 3.95 -10.42
N TYR A 102 -28.26 4.74 -10.56
CA TYR A 102 -28.60 5.43 -11.78
C TYR A 102 -28.91 6.89 -11.48
N ASP A 103 -28.26 7.79 -12.22
CA ASP A 103 -28.46 9.23 -12.13
C ASP A 103 -28.74 9.78 -13.53
N GLY A 104 -30.03 9.99 -13.83
CA GLY A 104 -30.51 10.57 -15.08
C GLY A 104 -30.32 9.67 -16.31
N ASN A 105 -29.12 9.68 -16.89
CA ASN A 105 -28.70 8.84 -18.04
C ASN A 105 -27.40 8.08 -17.76
N ILE A 106 -26.84 8.21 -16.54
CA ILE A 106 -25.54 7.66 -16.19
C ILE A 106 -25.76 6.53 -15.20
N THR A 107 -25.27 5.33 -15.55
CA THR A 107 -25.13 4.22 -14.60
C THR A 107 -23.75 4.28 -13.96
N TYR A 108 -23.68 4.10 -12.65
CA TYR A 108 -22.43 4.04 -11.90
C TYR A 108 -22.56 3.05 -10.72
N VAL A 109 -21.43 2.73 -10.10
CA VAL A 109 -21.41 1.98 -8.85
C VAL A 109 -21.24 2.97 -7.71
N HIS A 110 -22.26 3.06 -6.87
CA HIS A 110 -22.19 3.78 -5.62
C HIS A 110 -21.42 2.93 -4.61
N VAL A 111 -20.31 3.47 -4.11
CA VAL A 111 -19.48 2.82 -3.11
C VAL A 111 -19.66 3.53 -1.77
N THR A 112 -19.98 2.75 -0.74
CA THR A 112 -20.23 3.24 0.62
C THR A 112 -19.50 2.41 1.67
N SER A 113 -19.18 3.03 2.80
CA SER A 113 -18.59 2.38 3.96
C SER A 113 -18.87 3.23 5.20
N SER A 114 -18.77 2.65 6.40
CA SER A 114 -19.03 3.36 7.67
C SER A 114 -17.99 4.45 7.96
N ASN A 115 -16.79 4.30 7.41
CA ASN A 115 -15.60 5.15 7.56
C ASN A 115 -15.26 5.89 6.25
N LEU A 116 -16.29 6.28 5.50
CA LEU A 116 -16.15 7.05 4.28
C LEU A 116 -16.02 8.54 4.59
N ASN A 117 -14.95 9.17 4.12
CA ASN A 117 -14.76 10.61 4.20
C ASN A 117 -14.98 11.26 2.83
N ILE A 118 -15.45 12.51 2.83
CA ILE A 118 -15.61 13.32 1.62
C ILE A 118 -14.44 14.30 1.54
N LEU A 119 -13.80 14.33 0.38
CA LEU A 119 -12.68 15.20 0.07
C LEU A 119 -13.11 16.38 -0.80
N PRO A 120 -12.41 17.53 -0.72
CA PRO A 120 -12.68 18.69 -1.58
C PRO A 120 -12.25 18.44 -3.03
N GLU A 121 -11.20 17.64 -3.23
CA GLU A 121 -10.71 17.27 -4.55
C GLU A 121 -11.41 16.02 -5.07
N THR A 122 -11.77 16.03 -6.35
CA THR A 122 -12.43 14.90 -7.01
C THR A 122 -11.50 14.26 -8.02
N LEU A 123 -11.30 12.95 -7.88
CA LEU A 123 -10.69 12.12 -8.90
C LEU A 123 -11.68 11.88 -10.05
N PRO A 124 -11.18 11.60 -11.26
CA PRO A 124 -12.02 11.10 -12.34
C PRO A 124 -12.83 9.86 -11.91
N PRO A 125 -14.08 9.71 -12.37
CA PRO A 125 -15.02 8.70 -11.86
C PRO A 125 -14.64 7.26 -12.21
N ASN A 126 -13.54 7.04 -12.94
CA ASN A 126 -13.00 5.75 -13.33
C ASN A 126 -11.59 5.53 -12.78
N ILE A 127 -11.12 6.35 -11.84
CA ILE A 127 -9.81 6.18 -11.20
C ILE A 127 -10.01 5.83 -9.74
N VAL A 128 -9.37 4.74 -9.32
CA VAL A 128 -9.20 4.36 -7.92
C VAL A 128 -7.73 4.42 -7.58
N THR A 129 -7.42 4.96 -6.41
CA THR A 129 -6.06 5.04 -5.88
C THR A 129 -6.00 4.37 -4.51
N ILE A 130 -4.97 3.56 -4.26
CA ILE A 130 -4.64 3.05 -2.94
C ILE A 130 -3.39 3.78 -2.46
N SER A 131 -3.50 4.48 -1.34
CA SER A 131 -2.40 5.20 -0.71
C SER A 131 -1.93 4.49 0.55
N PHE A 132 -0.60 4.37 0.71
CA PHE A 132 0.06 3.84 1.90
C PHE A 132 0.76 4.95 2.73
N GLY A 133 0.41 6.21 2.45
CA GLY A 133 0.92 7.42 3.11
C GLY A 133 2.07 8.08 2.35
N ASP A 134 3.15 7.34 2.13
CA ASP A 134 4.38 7.75 1.43
C ASP A 134 4.30 7.56 -0.09
N PHE A 135 3.55 6.57 -0.56
CA PHE A 135 3.32 6.34 -1.98
C PHE A 135 1.88 5.87 -2.25
N TYR A 136 1.51 5.84 -3.52
CA TYR A 136 0.23 5.32 -3.96
C TYR A 136 0.36 4.48 -5.24
N VAL A 137 -0.59 3.57 -5.42
CA VAL A 137 -0.85 2.90 -6.69
C VAL A 137 -2.20 3.34 -7.21
N SER A 138 -2.32 3.51 -8.52
CA SER A 138 -3.54 4.02 -9.15
C SER A 138 -3.91 3.14 -10.34
N LYS A 139 -5.21 2.90 -10.50
CA LYS A 139 -5.74 2.12 -11.62
C LYS A 139 -6.94 2.83 -12.23
N ASN A 140 -6.97 2.83 -13.56
CA ASN A 140 -8.15 3.17 -14.32
C ASN A 140 -9.03 1.92 -14.40
N ILE A 141 -10.21 1.97 -13.81
CA ILE A 141 -11.15 0.87 -13.74
C ILE A 141 -12.20 0.97 -14.84
N SER A 142 -12.76 -0.18 -15.19
CA SER A 142 -13.65 -0.34 -16.34
C SER A 142 -15.07 0.21 -16.11
N VAL A 143 -15.43 0.51 -14.86
CA VAL A 143 -16.75 1.06 -14.47
C VAL A 143 -16.63 2.41 -13.79
N ARG A 144 -17.64 3.24 -13.95
CA ARG A 144 -17.74 4.50 -13.21
C ARG A 144 -18.14 4.22 -11.77
N ILE A 145 -17.43 4.82 -10.83
CA ILE A 145 -17.69 4.76 -9.39
C ILE A 145 -17.94 6.17 -8.86
N ARG A 146 -18.80 6.25 -7.85
CA ARG A 146 -19.06 7.49 -7.12
C ARG A 146 -19.18 7.23 -5.64
#